data_AF-A0A7J4AY85-F1
#
_entry.id   AF-A0A7J4AY85-F1
#
_cell.length_a   1.000
_cell.length_b   1.000
_cell.length_c   1.000
_cell.angle_alpha   90.00
_cell.angle_beta   90.00
_cell.angle_gamma   90.00
#
_symmetry.space_group_name_H-M   'P 1'
#
loop_
_entity.id
_entity.type
_entity.pdbx_description
1 polymer ?
#
loop_
_entity_poly.entity_id
_entity_poly.type
_entity_poly.pdbx_seq_one_letter_code
_entity_poly.pdbx_strand_id
1 'polypeptide(L)' 'MGLMDTLEGRYIREQLSLNVGECVYGLGERFTSFVKNGQTIDMWNEDAGTVSSYAYKNIPFYLTNRL' A
#
# COMPACT_ATOMS: atom_id res chain seq x y z
N MET A 1 -4.93 9.08 -12.97
CA MET A 1 -4.73 10.14 -11.96
C MET A 1 -5.94 11.05 -11.94
N GLY A 2 -6.53 11.33 -10.78
CA GLY A 2 -7.68 12.22 -10.64
C GLY A 2 -7.59 13.09 -9.39
N LEU A 3 -8.08 14.33 -9.49
CA LEU A 3 -8.27 15.25 -8.36
C LEU A 3 -9.64 15.02 -7.72
N MET A 4 -9.70 15.05 -6.40
CA MET A 4 -10.92 14.90 -5.61
C MET A 4 -11.00 16.02 -4.57
N ASP A 5 -12.08 16.79 -4.59
CA ASP A 5 -12.40 17.77 -3.55
C ASP A 5 -13.33 17.11 -2.51
N THR A 6 -12.96 17.22 -1.25
CA THR A 6 -13.71 16.68 -0.09
C THR A 6 -13.90 17.78 0.96
N LEU A 7 -14.69 17.51 2.01
CA LEU A 7 -14.85 18.45 3.13
C LEU A 7 -13.53 18.70 3.88
N GLU A 8 -12.60 17.75 3.84
CA GLU A 8 -11.32 17.80 4.55
C GLU A 8 -10.20 18.45 3.72
N GLY A 9 -10.42 18.60 2.41
CA GLY A 9 -9.45 19.20 1.50
C GLY A 9 -9.44 18.58 0.12
N ARG A 10 -8.39 18.91 -0.65
CA ARG A 10 -8.17 18.46 -2.02
C ARG A 10 -7.12 17.36 -2.06
N TYR A 11 -7.45 16.25 -2.70
CA TYR A 11 -6.62 15.06 -2.79
C TYR A 11 -6.36 14.66 -4.24
N ILE A 12 -5.28 13.93 -4.46
CA ILE A 12 -4.94 13.30 -5.74
C ILE A 12 -4.97 11.79 -5.53
N ARG A 13 -5.57 11.06 -6.47
CA ARG A 13 -5.65 9.60 -6.47
C ARG A 13 -5.21 9.02 -7.81
N GLU A 14 -4.50 7.89 -7.75
CA GLU A 14 -4.19 7.05 -8.90
C GLU A 14 -4.67 5.62 -8.63
N GLN A 15 -5.05 4.90 -9.69
CA GLN A 15 -5.37 3.48 -9.64
C GLN A 15 -4.76 2.79 -10.86
N LEU A 16 -3.86 1.86 -10.59
CA LEU A 16 -3.22 1.04 -11.62
C LEU A 16 -3.92 -0.32 -11.64
N SER A 17 -4.33 -0.76 -12.84
CA SER A 17 -5.00 -2.05 -13.01
C SER A 17 -4.06 -3.21 -12.73
N LEU A 18 -4.60 -4.29 -12.17
CA LEU A 18 -3.91 -5.57 -12.00
C LEU A 18 -4.52 -6.62 -12.92
N ASN A 19 -3.69 -7.42 -13.57
CA ASN A 19 -4.12 -8.53 -14.41
C ASN A 19 -4.59 -9.74 -13.57
N VAL A 20 -5.26 -10.70 -14.22
CA VAL A 20 -5.64 -11.97 -13.59
C VAL A 20 -4.37 -12.67 -13.08
N GLY A 21 -4.33 -12.97 -11.77
CA GLY A 21 -3.20 -13.61 -11.13
C GLY A 21 -2.01 -12.69 -10.80
N GLU A 22 -2.13 -11.38 -11.04
CA GLU A 22 -1.09 -10.42 -10.68
C GLU A 22 -1.08 -10.15 -9.17
N CYS A 23 0.06 -10.36 -8.54
CA CYS A 23 0.28 -10.22 -7.11
C CYS A 23 1.16 -8.99 -6.83
N VAL A 24 0.84 -8.26 -5.76
CA VAL A 24 1.55 -7.06 -5.30
C VAL A 24 2.42 -7.40 -4.09
N TYR A 25 3.64 -6.84 -4.06
CA TYR A 25 4.64 -7.05 -3.01
C TYR A 25 5.35 -5.75 -2.64
N GLY A 26 6.10 -5.76 -1.52
CA GLY A 26 6.87 -4.62 -1.05
C GLY A 26 6.11 -3.79 -0.03
N LEU A 27 6.05 -2.47 -0.24
CA LEU A 27 5.44 -1.48 0.67
C LEU A 27 6.15 -1.37 2.03
N GLY A 28 7.45 -1.67 2.04
CA GLY A 28 8.32 -1.60 3.21
C GLY A 28 8.42 -2.91 4.00
N GLU A 29 8.83 -2.79 5.27
CA GLU A 29 8.91 -3.92 6.20
C GLU A 29 7.53 -4.21 6.78
N ARG A 30 6.86 -5.25 6.28
CA ARG A 30 5.50 -5.62 6.69
C ARG A 30 5.46 -7.03 7.27
N PHE A 31 4.70 -7.18 8.34
CA PHE A 31 4.50 -8.46 9.03
C PHE A 31 3.10 -9.07 8.78
N THR A 32 2.31 -8.46 7.89
CA THR A 32 1.09 -9.05 7.32
C THR A 32 1.42 -10.07 6.24
N SER A 33 0.40 -10.73 5.67
CA SER A 33 0.56 -11.66 4.54
C SER A 33 1.47 -11.09 3.45
N PHE A 34 2.36 -11.95 2.92
CA PHE A 34 3.41 -11.54 1.98
C PHE A 34 2.87 -10.87 0.72
N VAL A 35 1.83 -11.46 0.09
CA VAL A 35 1.07 -10.85 -1.01
C VAL A 35 0.14 -9.76 -0.45
N LYS A 36 0.18 -8.57 -1.06
CA LYS A 36 -0.52 -7.37 -0.57
C LYS A 36 -1.89 -7.13 -1.19
N ASN A 37 -2.31 -7.96 -2.15
CA ASN A 37 -3.64 -7.88 -2.73
C ASN A 37 -4.72 -7.95 -1.64
N GLY A 38 -5.67 -7.02 -1.67
CA GLY A 38 -6.76 -6.91 -0.69
C GLY A 38 -6.38 -6.19 0.61
N GLN A 39 -5.13 -5.76 0.80
CA GLN A 39 -4.71 -4.98 1.96
C GLN A 39 -4.79 -3.48 1.66
N THR A 40 -5.39 -2.71 2.57
CA THR A 40 -5.21 -1.25 2.62
C THR A 40 -4.01 -0.97 3.51
N ILE A 41 -3.10 -0.12 3.04
CA ILE A 41 -1.84 0.13 3.71
C ILE A 41 -1.60 1.63 3.78
N ASP A 42 -1.53 2.15 5.01
CA ASP A 42 -1.12 3.52 5.27
C ASP A 42 0.41 3.61 5.27
N MET A 43 0.93 4.67 4.63
CA MET A 43 2.36 4.93 4.52
C MET A 43 2.81 5.85 5.66
N TRP A 44 2.85 5.29 6.87
CA TRP A 44 3.21 6.02 8.09
C TRP A 44 4.06 5.15 9.01
N ASN A 45 5.25 5.64 9.37
CA ASN A 45 6.14 4.93 10.28
C ASN A 45 5.60 5.00 11.70
N GLU A 46 5.43 3.84 12.32
CA GLU A 46 4.84 3.71 13.65
C GLU A 46 5.55 2.62 14.47
N ASP A 47 5.62 2.83 15.77
CA ASP A 47 6.16 1.86 16.73
C ASP A 47 5.04 0.94 17.24
N ALA A 48 4.85 -0.20 16.56
CA ALA A 48 3.72 -1.09 16.80
C ALA A 48 4.10 -2.58 16.87
N GLY A 49 5.39 -2.89 17.07
CA GLY A 49 5.92 -4.24 17.07
C GLY A 49 5.76 -4.95 15.72
N THR A 50 5.72 -6.28 15.74
CA THR A 50 5.70 -7.14 14.53
C THR A 50 4.42 -7.96 14.37
N VAL A 51 3.39 -7.63 15.13
CA VAL A 51 2.12 -8.39 15.19
C VAL A 51 0.90 -7.55 14.75
N SER A 52 1.15 -6.36 14.19
CA SER A 52 0.13 -5.44 13.71
C SER A 52 0.31 -5.14 12.21
N SER A 53 -0.62 -4.38 11.63
CA SER A 53 -0.53 -3.89 10.24
C SER A 53 0.39 -2.68 10.08
N TYR A 54 0.72 -2.00 11.18
CA TYR A 54 1.65 -0.89 11.21
C TYR A 54 3.09 -1.37 10.98
N ALA A 55 3.95 -0.44 10.58
CA ALA A 55 5.32 -0.75 10.23
C ALA A 55 6.27 0.36 10.64
N TYR A 56 7.47 -0.02 11.09
CA TYR A 56 8.56 0.90 11.36
C TYR A 56 9.13 1.52 10.08
N LYS A 57 9.13 0.76 8.97
CA LYS A 57 9.79 1.14 7.72
C LYS A 57 8.79 1.09 6.56
N ASN A 58 8.07 2.17 6.33
CA ASN A 58 7.16 2.33 5.20
C ASN A 58 7.93 2.83 3.99
N ILE A 59 7.78 2.16 2.85
CA ILE A 59 8.41 2.56 1.60
C ILE A 59 7.29 2.64 0.56
N PRO A 60 7.01 3.81 -0.05
CA PRO A 60 5.94 3.98 -1.04
C PRO A 60 6.36 3.42 -2.41
N PHE A 61 6.79 2.16 -2.41
CA PHE A 61 7.22 1.41 -3.58
C PHE A 61 6.66 -0.01 -3.45
N TYR A 62 5.97 -0.44 -4.50
CA TYR A 62 5.54 -1.82 -4.67
C TYR A 62 6.06 -2.35 -6.00
N LEU A 63 6.12 -3.67 -6.08
CA LEU A 63 6.42 -4.41 -7.29
C LEU A 63 5.35 -5.47 -7.50
N THR A 64 5.17 -5.90 -8.75
CA THR A 64 4.27 -7.01 -9.08
C THR A 64 5.03 -8.14 -9.75
N ASN A 65 4.42 -9.32 -9.83
CA ASN A 65 4.98 -10.48 -10.54
C ASN A 65 4.73 -10.45 -12.06
N ARG A 66 4.30 -9.31 -12.62
CA ARG A 66 4.09 -9.15 -14.05
C ARG A 66 5.41 -8.83 -14.75
N LEU A 67 5.81 -9.69 -15.68
CA LEU A 67 6.95 -9.48 -16.60
C LEU A 67 6.62 -8.46 -17.69
#